data_AF-A0A5N9GP26-F1
#
_entry.id   AF-A0A5N9GP26-F1
#
_cell.length_a   1.000
_cell.length_b   1.000
_cell.length_c   1.000
_cell.angle_alpha   90.00
_cell.angle_beta   90.00
_cell.angle_gamma   90.00
#
_symmetry.space_group_name_H-M   'P 1'
#
loop_
_entity.id
_entity.type
_entity.pdbx_description
1 polymer ?
#
loop_
_entity_poly.entity_id
_entity_poly.type
_entity_poly.pdbx_seq_one_letter_code
_entity_poly.pdbx_strand_id
1 'polypeptide(L)'
;MKRDQPIQLKLPVEVDLEPRCETVINSRDVGTGQRVLYLGKVNGGPSTGSSGIVKKLYANKAVVDLGILGIWNVPYYFLGKPMARAIS
;
A
#
# COMPACT_ATOMS: atom_id res chain seq x y z
N MET A 1 19.28 47.48 16.78
CA MET A 1 19.57 46.09 16.35
C MET A 1 18.51 45.18 16.96
N LYS A 2 17.47 44.78 16.22
CA LYS A 2 16.45 43.85 16.73
C LYS A 2 16.98 42.42 16.56
N ARG A 3 16.90 41.60 17.61
CA ARG A 3 17.27 40.19 17.56
C ARG A 3 16.07 39.42 17.02
N ASP A 4 16.15 38.95 15.79
CA ASP A 4 15.18 38.00 15.26
C ASP A 4 15.38 36.67 15.97
N GLN A 5 14.40 36.28 16.79
CA GLN A 5 14.34 34.97 17.41
C GLN A 5 13.88 33.97 16.36
N PRO A 6 14.55 32.81 16.19
CA PRO A 6 14.11 31.82 15.23
C PRO A 6 12.75 31.25 15.64
N ILE A 7 11.75 31.37 14.77
CA ILE A 7 10.43 30.76 14.96
C ILE A 7 10.57 29.27 14.66
N GLN A 8 10.47 28.43 15.69
CA GLN A 8 10.37 26.98 15.53
C GLN A 8 8.94 26.59 15.14
N LEU A 9 8.78 26.10 13.91
CA LEU A 9 7.51 25.54 13.45
C LEU A 9 7.24 24.22 14.18
N LYS A 10 6.05 24.07 14.75
CA LYS A 10 5.54 22.78 15.22
C LYS A 10 4.88 22.07 14.05
N LEU A 11 5.31 20.86 13.75
CA LEU A 11 4.63 19.97 12.82
C LEU A 11 3.75 19.01 13.64
N PRO A 12 2.47 19.34 13.91
CA PRO A 12 1.58 18.39 14.54
C PRO A 12 1.45 17.19 13.61
N VAL A 13 1.93 16.03 14.06
CA VAL A 13 1.72 14.77 13.35
C VAL A 13 0.31 14.32 13.68
N GLU A 14 -0.63 14.60 12.80
CA GLU A 14 -1.89 13.86 12.77
C GLU A 14 -1.54 12.43 12.37
N VAL A 15 -1.71 11.51 13.31
CA VAL A 15 -1.44 10.09 13.07
C VAL A 15 -2.50 9.62 12.08
N ASP A 16 -2.10 9.42 10.83
CA ASP A 16 -2.99 8.88 9.81
C ASP A 16 -3.49 7.50 10.26
N LEU A 17 -4.80 7.38 10.44
CA LEU A 17 -5.47 6.15 10.85
C LEU A 17 -5.59 5.15 9.69
N GLU A 18 -4.97 5.46 8.54
CA GLU A 18 -4.88 4.58 7.39
C GLU A 18 -4.41 3.19 7.82
N PRO A 19 -5.05 2.12 7.31
CA PRO A 19 -4.73 0.77 7.72
C PRO A 19 -3.24 0.52 7.49
N ARG A 20 -2.51 0.30 8.59
CA ARG A 20 -1.09 -0.05 8.54
C ARG A 20 -0.93 -1.23 7.61
N CYS A 21 -0.26 -0.99 6.50
CA CYS A 21 0.03 -2.01 5.51
C CYS A 21 1.54 -2.14 5.38
N GLU A 22 2.02 -3.39 5.36
CA GLU A 22 3.42 -3.66 5.09
C GLU A 22 3.64 -3.62 3.58
N THR A 23 4.66 -2.91 3.14
CA THR A 23 5.05 -2.87 1.74
C THR A 23 5.47 -4.25 1.24
N VAL A 24 5.02 -4.62 0.05
CA VAL A 24 5.50 -5.81 -0.67
C VAL A 24 6.68 -5.36 -1.53
N ILE A 25 7.89 -5.82 -1.22
CA ILE A 25 9.11 -5.44 -1.95
C ILE A 25 9.29 -6.37 -3.16
N ASN A 26 9.06 -7.67 -2.95
CA ASN A 26 9.25 -8.69 -3.97
C ASN A 26 8.35 -9.91 -3.74
N SER A 27 8.51 -10.93 -4.60
CA SER A 27 7.73 -12.16 -4.58
C SER A 27 7.86 -12.99 -3.30
N ARG A 28 8.90 -12.79 -2.48
CA ARG A 28 9.07 -13.48 -1.19
C ARG A 28 8.17 -12.91 -0.10
N ASP A 29 7.67 -11.69 -0.28
CA ASP A 29 6.86 -11.00 0.74
C ASP A 29 5.37 -11.33 0.63
N VAL A 30 4.95 -12.02 -0.43
CA VAL A 30 3.54 -12.32 -0.71
C VAL A 30 3.38 -13.68 -1.40
N GLY A 31 2.38 -14.46 -0.98
CA GLY A 31 2.03 -15.75 -1.57
C GLY A 31 0.84 -15.72 -2.52
N THR A 32 0.72 -16.73 -3.38
CA THR A 32 -0.53 -17.01 -4.10
C THR A 32 -1.66 -17.31 -3.10
N GLY A 33 -2.85 -16.79 -3.35
CA GLY A 33 -4.01 -16.89 -2.47
C GLY A 33 -4.04 -15.82 -1.36
N GLN A 34 -2.94 -15.07 -1.16
CA GLN A 34 -2.89 -14.03 -0.14
C GLN A 34 -3.70 -12.79 -0.55
N ARG A 35 -4.34 -12.18 0.45
CA ARG A 35 -5.02 -10.88 0.30
C ARG A 35 -4.00 -9.75 0.31
N VAL A 36 -4.15 -8.83 -0.64
CA VAL A 36 -3.33 -7.61 -0.76
C VAL A 36 -4.21 -6.39 -0.99
N LEU A 37 -3.61 -5.21 -0.81
CA LEU A 37 -4.17 -3.90 -1.16
C LEU A 37 -3.38 -3.30 -2.32
N TYR A 38 -4.08 -2.66 -3.25
CA TYR A 38 -3.46 -1.85 -4.30
C TYR A 38 -3.22 -0.42 -3.78
N LEU A 39 -1.96 0.00 -3.77
CA LEU A 39 -1.52 1.31 -3.26
C LEU A 39 -1.10 2.29 -4.37
N GLY A 40 -1.14 1.86 -5.63
CA GLY A 40 -0.77 2.71 -6.76
C GLY A 40 -1.78 3.83 -7.00
N LYS A 41 -1.30 4.98 -7.51
CA LYS A 41 -2.14 6.09 -8.00
C LYS A 41 -1.78 6.34 -9.47
N VAL A 42 -2.28 5.47 -10.34
CA VAL A 42 -1.96 5.45 -11.77
C VAL A 42 -3.24 5.59 -12.59
N ASN A 43 -3.25 6.51 -13.55
CA ASN A 43 -4.38 6.70 -14.45
C ASN A 43 -4.67 5.43 -15.26
N GLY A 44 -5.95 5.02 -15.30
CA GLY A 44 -6.37 3.78 -15.96
C GLY A 44 -5.98 2.51 -15.19
N GLY A 45 -5.40 2.63 -14.00
CA GLY A 45 -5.19 1.51 -13.09
C GLY A 45 -6.38 1.27 -12.16
N PRO A 46 -6.28 0.28 -11.27
CA PRO A 46 -7.27 0.05 -10.23
C PRO A 46 -7.41 1.24 -9.27
N SER A 47 -8.52 1.29 -8.54
CA SER A 47 -8.71 2.27 -7.45
C SER A 47 -7.72 2.01 -6.31
N THR A 48 -7.01 3.04 -5.86
CA THR A 48 -6.15 2.98 -4.66
C THR A 48 -6.96 2.52 -3.45
N GLY A 49 -6.37 1.66 -2.62
CA GLY A 49 -7.02 1.02 -1.46
C GLY A 49 -7.86 -0.22 -1.81
N SER A 50 -8.06 -0.54 -3.09
CA SER A 50 -8.80 -1.76 -3.45
C SER A 50 -8.09 -3.03 -2.97
N SER A 51 -8.87 -3.99 -2.48
CA SER A 51 -8.36 -5.28 -2.01
C SER A 51 -8.57 -6.37 -3.04
N GLY A 52 -7.61 -7.28 -3.15
CA GLY A 52 -7.75 -8.46 -4.00
C GLY A 52 -6.90 -9.63 -3.54
N ILE A 53 -6.96 -10.69 -4.34
CA ILE A 53 -6.29 -11.95 -4.08
C ILE A 53 -5.21 -12.18 -5.14
N VAL A 54 -4.00 -12.52 -4.69
CA VAL A 54 -2.90 -12.89 -5.58
C VAL A 54 -3.21 -14.22 -6.25
N LYS A 55 -3.23 -14.25 -7.58
CA LYS A 55 -3.45 -15.46 -8.37
C LYS A 55 -2.15 -16.08 -8.87
N LYS A 56 -1.13 -15.26 -9.12
CA LYS A 56 0.18 -15.71 -9.63
C LYS A 56 1.27 -14.71 -9.29
N LEU A 57 2.49 -15.21 -9.08
CA LEU A 57 3.68 -14.41 -8.84
C LEU A 57 4.62 -14.48 -10.06
N TYR A 58 5.25 -13.36 -10.38
CA TYR A 58 6.35 -13.24 -11.34
C TYR A 58 7.53 -12.55 -10.65
N ALA A 59 8.68 -12.43 -11.33
CA ALA A 59 9.88 -11.85 -10.72
C ALA A 59 9.66 -10.43 -10.13
N ASN A 60 8.93 -9.56 -10.85
CA ASN A 60 8.80 -8.14 -10.49
C ASN A 60 7.33 -7.67 -10.30
N LYS A 61 6.37 -8.58 -10.40
CA LYS A 61 4.93 -8.27 -10.35
C LYS A 61 4.11 -9.48 -9.95
N ALA A 62 2.87 -9.25 -9.50
CA ALA A 62 1.88 -10.27 -9.26
C ALA A 62 0.66 -10.09 -10.18
N VAL A 63 -0.03 -11.19 -10.47
CA VAL A 63 -1.39 -11.16 -11.01
C VAL A 63 -2.34 -11.11 -9.81
N VAL A 64 -3.13 -10.05 -9.72
CA VAL A 64 -4.07 -9.83 -8.62
C VAL A 64 -5.47 -9.73 -9.19
N ASP A 65 -6.36 -10.54 -8.64
CA ASP A 65 -7.80 -10.46 -8.90
C ASP A 65 -8.41 -9.49 -7.88
N LEU A 66 -8.84 -8.34 -8.37
CA LEU A 66 -9.46 -7.26 -7.60
C LEU A 66 -11.00 -7.31 -7.67
N GLY A 67 -11.57 -8.47 -8.03
CA GLY A 67 -13.02 -8.68 -8.11
C GLY A 67 -13.64 -7.93 -9.29
N ILE A 68 -14.60 -7.04 -9.02
CA ILE A 68 -15.30 -6.28 -10.08
C ILE A 68 -14.38 -5.36 -10.88
N LEU A 69 -13.25 -4.96 -10.31
CA LEU A 69 -12.22 -4.18 -11.00
C LEU A 69 -11.42 -5.03 -12.00
N GLY A 70 -11.58 -6.36 -11.96
CA GLY A 70 -10.93 -7.30 -12.86
C GLY A 70 -9.58 -7.81 -12.35
N ILE A 71 -8.87 -8.51 -13.25
CA ILE A 71 -7.57 -9.12 -12.98
C ILE A 71 -6.47 -8.24 -13.55
N TRP A 72 -5.51 -7.86 -12.70
CA TRP A 72 -4.45 -6.91 -13.04
C TRP A 72 -3.06 -7.50 -12.86
N ASN A 73 -2.13 -7.04 -13.69
CA ASN A 73 -0.70 -7.25 -13.48
C ASN A 73 -0.14 -6.07 -12.67
N VAL A 74 0.19 -6.30 -11.41
CA VAL A 74 0.56 -5.25 -10.46
C VAL A 74 2.01 -5.41 -10.03
N PRO A 75 2.89 -4.43 -10.30
CA PRO A 75 4.23 -4.37 -9.71
C PRO A 75 4.20 -4.40 -8.18
N TYR A 76 5.19 -5.06 -7.56
CA TYR A 76 5.19 -5.27 -6.11
C TYR A 76 5.14 -3.97 -5.29
N TYR A 77 5.83 -2.92 -5.73
CA TYR A 77 5.84 -1.62 -5.06
C TYR A 77 4.47 -0.90 -5.04
N PHE A 78 3.46 -1.40 -5.78
CA PHE A 78 2.08 -0.94 -5.67
C PHE A 78 1.20 -1.86 -4.80
N LEU A 79 1.78 -2.83 -4.11
CA LEU A 79 1.04 -3.76 -3.25
C LEU A 79 1.41 -3.56 -1.77
N GLY A 80 0.38 -3.59 -0.94
CA GLY A 80 0.49 -3.64 0.51
C GLY A 80 -0.12 -4.92 1.06
N LYS A 81 0.52 -5.51 2.07
CA LYS A 81 -0.10 -6.53 2.93
C LYS A 81 -0.92 -5.83 4.00
N PRO A 82 -2.23 -6.08 4.10
CA PRO A 82 -2.99 -5.57 5.24
C PRO A 82 -2.46 -6.21 6.52
N MET A 83 -2.01 -5.40 7.48
CA MET A 83 -1.73 -5.94 8.81
C MET A 83 -3.07 -6.32 9.45
N ALA A 84 -3.20 -7.56 9.92
CA ALA A 84 -4.32 -7.90 10.77
C ALA A 84 -4.26 -6.99 12.01
N ARG A 85 -5.33 -6.25 12.31
CA ARG A 85 -5.51 -5.74 13.67
C ARG A 85 -5.56 -6.96 14.57
N ALA A 86 -4.51 -7.19 15.35
CA ALA A 86 -4.60 -8.08 16.49
C ALA A 86 -5.69 -7.50 17.39
N ILE A 87 -6.87 -8.14 17.38
CA ILE A 87 -7.87 -7.97 18.42
C ILE A 87 -7.26 -8.63 19.66
N SER A 88 -6.73 -7.80 20.56
CA SER A 88 -6.44 -8.19 21.95
C SER A 88 -7.69 -8.03 22.80
#